data_AF-A0AAD8IIS6-F1
#
_entry.id   AF-A0AAD8IIS6-F1
#
_cell.length_a   1.000
_cell.length_b   1.000
_cell.length_c   1.000
_cell.angle_alpha   90.00
_cell.angle_beta   90.00
_cell.angle_gamma   90.00
#
_symmetry.space_group_name_H-M   'P 1'
#
loop_
_entity.id
_entity.type
_entity.pdbx_description
1 polymer ?
#
loop_
_entity_poly.entity_id
_entity_poly.type
_entity_poly.pdbx_seq_one_letter_code
_entity_poly.pdbx_strand_id
1 'polypeptide(L)'
;MATCHRHNPTNLAAVVLDNHNSSTSLCSSFSRSSFRRKLIHSLRCGGGCSNKPKHKPLPDDSRSDPKNKNAAGSDKLSELLRMSEEEEDEVKKKTAVLDELKTVVKGLQCDDVLWGAKEIRRLTKEDPHARTTLALLGAIPTLVGMLDCKGNDVEFQISALYALLNLGIANPENKAAIVKAGAVHKMLKLVVTSDELSDQSVAEAIVANFLGLSALDVNKPIIGSSGAIPFLVKMLKDVDSSGGSQAKQDTLRALYNLSISPSNILPMLETDVVQFFVSSLGDMEVSERILLIMSNVVSTLEGRKAVSSVPNVFPILIDALSWNDSPGCQEIASYILMVMAHKSYVDRQAMIEAGIVSALLELTLIGSNLAQKRASRILECLRVDKGKQVSENCVGGSGGTLSAPLCGASPSFTDPHLQECLDEDDMMSEEKKAVKHLVQQSLQNNMRRIVKRANLPQDFVPSDHLKSLTSSSTSKSLPF
;
A
#
# COMPACT_ATOMS: atom_id res chain seq x y z
N MET A 1 -44.00 23.13 -22.16
CA MET A 1 -43.61 22.33 -23.34
C MET A 1 -42.64 21.27 -22.87
N ALA A 2 -43.14 20.04 -22.81
CA ALA A 2 -42.38 18.84 -22.47
C ALA A 2 -41.79 18.25 -23.75
N THR A 3 -40.57 17.73 -23.69
CA THR A 3 -40.09 16.71 -24.64
C THR A 3 -39.20 15.72 -23.90
N CYS A 4 -39.83 14.61 -23.52
CA CYS A 4 -39.22 13.30 -23.35
C CYS A 4 -38.62 12.81 -24.68
N HIS A 5 -37.51 12.07 -24.61
CA HIS A 5 -37.35 10.90 -25.47
C HIS A 5 -36.71 9.74 -24.68
N ARG A 6 -37.45 8.63 -24.70
CA ARG A 6 -37.13 7.31 -24.14
C ARG A 6 -36.60 6.42 -25.27
N HIS A 7 -35.67 5.55 -24.88
CA HIS A 7 -35.47 4.14 -25.29
C HIS A 7 -35.25 3.79 -26.77
N ASN A 8 -34.17 3.06 -27.07
CA ASN A 8 -34.20 1.59 -26.91
C ASN A 8 -32.81 0.90 -26.88
N PRO A 9 -32.69 -0.25 -26.20
CA PRO A 9 -31.48 -1.06 -26.06
C PRO A 9 -31.54 -2.39 -26.83
N THR A 10 -30.37 -2.97 -27.17
CA THR A 10 -30.12 -4.40 -27.48
C THR A 10 -28.62 -4.60 -27.73
N ASN A 11 -27.91 -5.70 -27.46
CA ASN A 11 -28.01 -6.82 -26.51
C ASN A 11 -26.71 -7.67 -26.70
N LEU A 12 -26.24 -8.32 -25.63
CA LEU A 12 -25.49 -9.59 -25.55
C LEU A 12 -24.08 -9.79 -26.18
N ALA A 13 -23.08 -10.02 -25.30
CA ALA A 13 -22.37 -11.31 -25.09
C ALA A 13 -21.12 -11.07 -24.21
N ALA A 14 -21.13 -11.38 -22.91
CA ALA A 14 -20.83 -12.69 -22.30
C ALA A 14 -19.45 -13.26 -22.66
N VAL A 15 -18.44 -12.97 -21.83
CA VAL A 15 -17.34 -13.91 -21.53
C VAL A 15 -17.06 -13.85 -20.03
N VAL A 16 -17.48 -14.92 -19.36
CA VAL A 16 -17.16 -15.29 -17.98
C VAL A 16 -15.77 -15.93 -17.99
N LEU A 17 -14.87 -15.47 -17.14
CA LEU A 17 -13.74 -16.27 -16.66
C LEU A 17 -13.57 -16.03 -15.16
N ASP A 18 -13.81 -17.11 -14.42
CA ASP A 18 -13.57 -17.27 -12.99
C ASP A 18 -12.10 -17.03 -12.63
N ASN A 19 -11.87 -16.45 -11.45
CA ASN A 19 -10.79 -16.95 -10.62
C ASN A 19 -11.08 -16.74 -9.12
N HIS A 20 -11.17 -17.87 -8.43
CA HIS A 20 -11.30 -18.03 -7.00
C HIS A 20 -10.00 -17.71 -6.25
N ASN A 21 -10.10 -16.95 -5.15
CA ASN A 21 -9.45 -17.25 -3.86
C ASN A 21 -9.96 -16.24 -2.81
N SER A 22 -10.98 -16.61 -2.05
CA SER A 22 -10.87 -17.21 -0.70
C SER A 22 -10.53 -16.18 0.40
N SER A 23 -11.58 -15.54 0.91
CA SER A 23 -11.58 -14.87 2.22
C SER A 23 -12.78 -15.41 3.00
N THR A 24 -12.50 -16.31 3.92
CA THR A 24 -13.46 -16.87 4.87
C THR A 24 -13.85 -15.81 5.90
N SER A 25 -15.08 -15.30 5.84
CA SER A 25 -15.74 -14.68 6.99
C SER A 25 -17.13 -15.29 7.13
N LEU A 26 -17.26 -16.20 8.08
CA LEU A 26 -18.55 -16.74 8.53
C LEU A 26 -18.97 -15.92 9.75
N CYS A 27 -19.85 -14.95 9.54
CA CYS A 27 -20.65 -14.38 10.63
C CYS A 27 -22.11 -14.52 10.22
N SER A 28 -22.71 -15.65 10.63
CA SER A 28 -24.13 -15.90 10.48
C SER A 28 -24.90 -15.03 11.47
N SER A 29 -25.77 -14.18 10.93
CA SER A 29 -26.80 -13.48 11.68
C SER A 29 -27.77 -14.49 12.30
N PHE A 30 -27.68 -14.69 13.62
CA PHE A 30 -28.71 -15.40 14.38
C PHE A 30 -29.91 -14.48 14.60
N SER A 31 -30.89 -14.59 13.71
CA SER A 31 -32.19 -13.94 13.87
C SER A 31 -33.00 -14.60 14.99
N ARG A 32 -33.30 -13.82 16.04
CA ARG A 32 -34.07 -14.17 17.25
C ARG A 32 -35.52 -14.62 17.01
N SER A 33 -35.99 -14.76 15.76
CA SER A 33 -37.39 -15.12 15.44
C SER A 33 -37.63 -16.60 15.10
N SER A 34 -36.58 -17.42 14.97
CA SER A 34 -36.72 -18.82 14.51
C SER A 34 -36.83 -19.84 15.64
N PHE A 35 -36.44 -19.46 16.87
CA PHE A 35 -36.46 -20.37 18.02
C PHE A 35 -37.81 -20.42 18.77
N ARG A 36 -38.63 -19.36 18.68
CA ARG A 36 -39.96 -19.33 19.32
C ARG A 36 -41.02 -20.19 18.63
N ARG A 37 -40.78 -20.69 17.40
CA ARG A 37 -41.77 -21.51 16.66
C ARG A 37 -41.68 -23.02 16.93
N LYS A 38 -40.56 -23.52 17.47
CA LYS A 38 -40.40 -24.96 17.76
C LYS A 38 -40.87 -25.38 19.17
N LEU A 39 -41.10 -24.44 20.07
CA LEU A 39 -41.52 -24.74 21.45
C LEU A 39 -43.04 -24.87 21.65
N ILE A 40 -43.86 -24.47 20.67
CA ILE A 40 -45.34 -24.48 20.79
C ILE A 40 -45.98 -25.72 20.13
N HIS A 41 -45.25 -26.55 19.38
CA HIS A 41 -45.83 -27.68 18.64
C HIS A 41 -45.70 -29.08 19.30
N SER A 42 -45.10 -29.17 20.50
CA SER A 42 -44.90 -30.45 21.20
C SER A 42 -45.79 -30.68 22.44
N LEU A 43 -46.79 -29.81 22.68
CA LEU A 43 -47.71 -29.94 23.83
C LEU A 43 -49.19 -30.04 23.44
N ARG A 44 -49.51 -30.51 22.24
CA ARG A 44 -50.90 -30.79 21.86
C ARG A 44 -50.99 -32.03 20.98
N CYS A 45 -51.37 -33.14 21.60
CA CYS A 45 -52.33 -34.15 21.12
C CYS A 45 -52.07 -35.49 21.83
N GLY A 46 -52.89 -35.78 22.83
CA GLY A 46 -53.17 -37.15 23.25
C GLY A 46 -54.39 -37.69 22.49
N GLY A 47 -54.44 -39.02 22.33
CA GLY A 47 -55.68 -39.79 22.14
C GLY A 47 -55.80 -40.61 20.85
N GLY A 48 -55.78 -41.96 20.98
CA GLY A 48 -56.83 -42.81 20.38
C GLY A 48 -56.49 -43.82 19.26
N CYS A 49 -56.53 -45.12 19.64
CA CYS A 49 -57.08 -46.30 18.94
C CYS A 49 -56.34 -47.09 17.82
N SER A 50 -55.99 -48.33 18.21
CA SER A 50 -56.30 -49.66 17.60
C SER A 50 -55.90 -50.02 16.16
N ASN A 51 -54.98 -51.00 16.02
CA ASN A 51 -55.24 -52.30 15.36
C ASN A 51 -54.08 -53.31 15.53
N LYS A 52 -54.43 -54.58 15.79
CA LYS A 52 -53.61 -55.82 15.76
C LYS A 52 -53.77 -56.49 14.37
N PRO A 53 -52.88 -57.38 13.85
CA PRO A 53 -52.69 -58.74 14.43
C PRO A 53 -51.35 -59.54 14.20
N LYS A 54 -51.12 -60.54 15.09
CA LYS A 54 -50.49 -61.90 14.93
C LYS A 54 -48.98 -62.02 14.54
N HIS A 55 -48.10 -62.92 15.01
CA HIS A 55 -48.15 -64.22 15.74
C HIS A 55 -46.71 -64.64 16.28
N LYS A 56 -46.60 -65.10 17.56
CA LYS A 56 -45.74 -66.14 18.27
C LYS A 56 -44.21 -66.39 17.96
N PRO A 57 -43.41 -67.07 18.84
CA PRO A 57 -43.44 -67.26 20.32
C PRO A 57 -42.05 -67.14 21.06
N LEU A 58 -42.10 -67.28 22.40
CA LEU A 58 -41.07 -67.25 23.49
C LEU A 58 -39.99 -68.37 23.46
N PRO A 59 -38.90 -68.33 24.29
CA PRO A 59 -38.90 -68.61 25.75
C PRO A 59 -38.18 -67.53 26.60
N ASP A 60 -38.79 -67.04 27.69
CA ASP A 60 -38.50 -67.38 29.11
C ASP A 60 -37.02 -67.35 29.52
N ASP A 61 -36.59 -66.35 30.30
CA ASP A 61 -36.29 -66.54 31.73
C ASP A 61 -35.98 -65.22 32.49
N SER A 62 -36.25 -65.26 33.80
CA SER A 62 -35.72 -64.43 34.89
C SER A 62 -36.24 -62.99 35.14
N ARG A 63 -36.80 -62.86 36.35
CA ARG A 63 -37.24 -61.63 37.03
C ARG A 63 -36.09 -60.65 37.25
N SER A 64 -36.32 -59.37 36.93
CA SER A 64 -35.64 -58.25 37.60
C SER A 64 -36.54 -56.99 37.60
N ASP A 65 -36.45 -56.25 38.71
CA ASP A 65 -37.29 -55.13 39.13
C ASP A 65 -37.43 -53.97 38.11
N PRO A 66 -38.55 -53.22 38.13
CA PRO A 66 -38.69 -52.00 37.34
C PRO A 66 -37.99 -50.84 38.07
N LYS A 67 -36.66 -50.72 37.90
CA LYS A 67 -35.95 -49.50 38.30
C LYS A 67 -35.60 -48.65 37.09
N ASN A 68 -36.27 -47.49 37.07
CA ASN A 68 -35.73 -46.20 36.69
C ASN A 68 -35.62 -45.87 35.19
N LYS A 69 -36.75 -45.50 34.57
CA LYS A 69 -36.79 -44.72 33.32
C LYS A 69 -36.86 -43.20 33.56
N ASN A 70 -36.74 -42.72 34.81
CA ASN A 70 -36.84 -41.30 35.15
C ASN A 70 -35.49 -40.56 35.18
N ALA A 71 -34.35 -41.27 35.12
CA ALA A 71 -33.02 -40.65 35.17
C ALA A 71 -32.70 -39.81 33.90
N ALA A 72 -33.09 -40.30 32.72
CA ALA A 72 -32.73 -39.63 31.46
C ALA A 72 -33.43 -38.26 31.23
N GLY A 73 -34.55 -37.99 31.89
CA GLY A 73 -35.25 -36.70 31.84
C GLY A 73 -34.74 -35.69 32.88
N SER A 74 -34.31 -36.18 34.05
CA SER A 74 -33.74 -35.38 35.13
C SER A 74 -32.41 -34.74 34.72
N ASP A 75 -31.55 -35.50 34.05
CA ASP A 75 -30.24 -35.03 33.60
C ASP A 75 -30.39 -33.93 32.53
N LYS A 76 -31.38 -34.07 31.63
CA LYS A 76 -31.68 -33.08 30.58
C LYS A 76 -32.24 -31.78 31.13
N LEU A 77 -33.09 -31.85 32.16
CA LEU A 77 -33.63 -30.67 32.84
C LEU A 77 -32.53 -29.94 33.62
N SER A 78 -31.66 -30.70 34.29
CA SER A 78 -30.51 -30.17 35.03
C SER A 78 -29.51 -29.48 34.10
N GLU A 79 -29.26 -30.07 32.92
CA GLU A 79 -28.41 -29.47 31.88
C GLU A 79 -29.02 -28.17 31.33
N LEU A 80 -30.33 -28.13 31.06
CA LEU A 80 -31.02 -26.92 30.61
C LEU A 80 -31.05 -25.80 31.66
N LEU A 81 -31.22 -26.15 32.95
CA LEU A 81 -31.15 -25.18 34.04
C LEU A 81 -29.74 -24.61 34.18
N ARG A 82 -28.70 -25.45 34.07
CA ARG A 82 -27.31 -24.99 34.11
C ARG A 82 -26.98 -24.07 32.94
N MET A 83 -27.45 -24.41 31.72
CA MET A 83 -27.33 -23.52 30.56
C MET A 83 -28.06 -22.18 30.76
N SER A 84 -29.25 -22.20 31.40
CA SER A 84 -30.01 -20.99 31.70
C SER A 84 -29.33 -20.10 32.73
N GLU A 85 -28.73 -20.69 33.77
CA GLU A 85 -27.96 -19.97 34.79
C GLU A 85 -26.67 -19.37 34.20
N GLU A 86 -25.96 -20.14 33.37
CA GLU A 86 -24.78 -19.68 32.63
C GLU A 86 -25.13 -18.50 31.69
N GLU A 87 -26.28 -18.55 30.99
CA GLU A 87 -26.77 -17.45 30.16
C GLU A 87 -27.14 -16.20 30.98
N GLU A 88 -27.77 -16.35 32.14
CA GLU A 88 -28.11 -15.22 33.01
C GLU A 88 -26.86 -14.53 33.57
N ASP A 89 -25.86 -15.29 33.99
CA ASP A 89 -24.62 -14.75 34.52
C ASP A 89 -23.78 -14.06 33.43
N GLU A 90 -23.81 -14.58 32.20
CA GLU A 90 -23.19 -13.94 31.04
C GLU A 90 -23.88 -12.61 30.69
N VAL A 91 -25.22 -12.53 30.81
CA VAL A 91 -25.96 -11.28 30.63
C VAL A 91 -25.62 -10.27 31.71
N LYS A 92 -25.57 -10.68 32.99
CA LYS A 92 -25.18 -9.79 34.10
C LYS A 92 -23.78 -9.19 33.91
N LYS A 93 -22.82 -10.01 33.47
CA LYS A 93 -21.47 -9.53 33.14
C LYS A 93 -21.49 -8.50 32.03
N LYS A 94 -22.20 -8.76 30.93
CA LYS A 94 -22.33 -7.81 29.81
C LYS A 94 -23.01 -6.50 30.21
N THR A 95 -24.03 -6.55 31.08
CA THR A 95 -24.66 -5.34 31.61
C THR A 95 -23.72 -4.52 32.49
N ALA A 96 -22.93 -5.18 33.34
CA ALA A 96 -21.95 -4.49 34.17
C ALA A 96 -20.87 -3.78 33.33
N VAL A 97 -20.34 -4.45 32.30
CA VAL A 97 -19.38 -3.85 31.35
C VAL A 97 -20.01 -2.66 30.63
N LEU A 98 -21.26 -2.77 30.18
CA LEU A 98 -21.94 -1.66 29.53
C LEU A 98 -22.09 -0.43 30.44
N ASP A 99 -22.41 -0.65 31.72
CA ASP A 99 -22.56 0.44 32.69
C ASP A 99 -21.22 1.10 33.05
N GLU A 100 -20.13 0.33 33.06
CA GLU A 100 -18.76 0.85 33.14
C GLU A 100 -18.47 1.77 31.94
N LEU A 101 -18.72 1.32 30.71
CA LEU A 101 -18.48 2.12 29.50
C LEU A 101 -19.34 3.41 29.47
N LYS A 102 -20.58 3.36 29.96
CA LYS A 102 -21.43 4.56 30.12
C LYS A 102 -20.83 5.55 31.11
N THR A 103 -20.27 5.06 32.22
CA THR A 103 -19.63 5.91 33.24
C THR A 103 -18.43 6.64 32.63
N VAL A 104 -17.63 5.95 31.83
CA VAL A 104 -16.49 6.55 31.12
C VAL A 104 -16.93 7.66 30.15
N VAL A 105 -17.97 7.41 29.35
CA VAL A 105 -18.49 8.42 28.40
C VAL A 105 -19.10 9.62 29.12
N LYS A 106 -19.78 9.39 30.25
CA LYS A 106 -20.29 10.50 31.08
C LYS A 106 -19.13 11.35 31.62
N GLY A 107 -18.07 10.71 32.09
CA GLY A 107 -16.85 11.40 32.52
C GLY A 107 -16.24 12.26 31.42
N LEU A 108 -16.16 11.73 30.20
CA LEU A 108 -15.71 12.46 29.00
C LEU A 108 -16.58 13.69 28.70
N GLN A 109 -17.89 13.65 28.98
CA GLN A 109 -18.84 14.69 28.56
C GLN A 109 -19.01 15.82 29.59
N CYS A 110 -18.99 15.51 30.90
CA CYS A 110 -19.45 16.45 31.93
C CYS A 110 -18.54 16.61 33.14
N ASP A 111 -17.64 15.65 33.41
CA ASP A 111 -16.90 15.60 34.67
C ASP A 111 -15.41 15.94 34.44
N ASP A 112 -14.58 14.92 34.24
CA ASP A 112 -13.16 15.05 33.92
C ASP A 112 -12.92 14.55 32.49
N VAL A 113 -12.97 15.49 31.56
CA VAL A 113 -12.85 15.24 30.11
C VAL A 113 -11.51 14.57 29.76
N LEU A 114 -10.43 14.97 30.45
CA LEU A 114 -9.10 14.41 30.20
C LEU A 114 -9.02 12.96 30.70
N TRP A 115 -9.51 12.69 31.91
CA TRP A 115 -9.62 11.32 32.43
C TRP A 115 -10.46 10.45 31.51
N GLY A 116 -11.63 10.94 31.07
CA GLY A 116 -12.51 10.20 30.17
C GLY A 116 -11.83 9.83 28.85
N ALA A 117 -11.06 10.74 28.25
CA ALA A 117 -10.30 10.46 27.03
C ALA A 117 -9.18 9.44 27.26
N LYS A 118 -8.43 9.55 28.36
CA LYS A 118 -7.39 8.58 28.74
C LYS A 118 -7.98 7.19 28.98
N GLU A 119 -9.13 7.13 29.61
CA GLU A 119 -9.79 5.87 29.94
C GLU A 119 -10.38 5.20 28.69
N ILE A 120 -10.97 5.98 27.78
CA ILE A 120 -11.36 5.47 26.45
C ILE A 120 -10.14 4.92 25.71
N ARG A 121 -9.03 5.67 25.67
CA ARG A 121 -7.79 5.19 25.04
C ARG A 121 -7.33 3.87 25.64
N ARG A 122 -7.38 3.73 26.97
CA ARG A 122 -7.00 2.50 27.69
C ARG A 122 -7.89 1.32 27.30
N LEU A 123 -9.21 1.49 27.40
CA LEU A 123 -10.20 0.43 27.14
C LEU A 123 -10.20 -0.01 25.67
N THR A 124 -10.05 0.93 24.74
CA THR A 124 -10.10 0.65 23.30
C THR A 124 -8.81 0.07 22.74
N LYS A 125 -7.73 -0.01 23.55
CA LYS A 125 -6.44 -0.54 23.09
C LYS A 125 -6.56 -1.96 22.58
N GLU A 126 -7.19 -2.85 23.34
CA GLU A 126 -7.27 -4.29 23.03
C GLU A 126 -8.69 -4.84 22.91
N ASP A 127 -9.74 -4.05 23.24
CA ASP A 127 -11.13 -4.52 23.24
C ASP A 127 -11.94 -3.98 22.04
N PRO A 128 -12.23 -4.81 21.01
CA PRO A 128 -13.07 -4.42 19.88
C PRO A 128 -14.51 -4.11 20.28
N HIS A 129 -15.05 -4.77 21.31
CA HIS A 129 -16.42 -4.52 21.78
C HIS A 129 -16.51 -3.14 22.44
N ALA A 130 -15.54 -2.77 23.27
CA ALA A 130 -15.45 -1.43 23.82
C ALA A 130 -15.35 -0.36 22.71
N ARG A 131 -14.57 -0.61 21.64
CA ARG A 131 -14.48 0.33 20.49
C ARG A 131 -15.84 0.63 19.89
N THR A 132 -16.64 -0.39 19.62
CA THR A 132 -17.99 -0.23 19.04
C THR A 132 -18.93 0.44 20.03
N THR A 133 -18.98 -0.05 21.27
CA THR A 133 -19.93 0.44 22.29
C THR A 133 -19.65 1.88 22.68
N LEU A 134 -18.39 2.28 22.90
CA LEU A 134 -18.04 3.67 23.23
C LEU A 134 -18.38 4.64 22.09
N ALA A 135 -18.18 4.23 20.83
CA ALA A 135 -18.59 5.02 19.68
C ALA A 135 -20.12 5.21 19.63
N LEU A 136 -20.90 4.14 19.87
CA LEU A 136 -22.37 4.19 19.93
C LEU A 136 -22.89 5.05 21.08
N LEU A 137 -22.16 5.09 22.20
CA LEU A 137 -22.46 5.95 23.35
C LEU A 137 -22.12 7.43 23.10
N GLY A 138 -21.52 7.77 21.95
CA GLY A 138 -21.26 9.16 21.58
C GLY A 138 -19.88 9.68 21.98
N ALA A 139 -18.89 8.80 22.18
CA ALA A 139 -17.52 9.22 22.47
C ALA A 139 -16.87 10.03 21.33
N ILE A 140 -17.12 9.65 20.06
CA ILE A 140 -16.42 10.22 18.89
C ILE A 140 -16.66 11.74 18.77
N PRO A 141 -17.90 12.27 18.74
CA PRO A 141 -18.12 13.71 18.63
C PRO A 141 -17.44 14.52 19.75
N THR A 142 -17.46 14.01 20.99
CA THR A 142 -16.83 14.68 22.13
C THR A 142 -15.32 14.71 22.01
N LEU A 143 -14.69 13.57 21.68
CA LEU A 143 -13.23 13.50 21.44
C LEU A 143 -12.80 14.40 20.27
N VAL A 144 -13.60 14.48 19.21
CA VAL A 144 -13.34 15.40 18.09
C VAL A 144 -13.49 16.85 18.54
N GLY A 145 -14.47 17.16 19.40
CA GLY A 145 -14.62 18.48 20.02
C GLY A 145 -13.42 18.89 20.89
N MET A 146 -12.79 17.94 21.60
CA MET A 146 -11.59 18.20 22.40
C MET A 146 -10.41 18.74 21.59
N LEU A 147 -10.34 18.43 20.29
CA LEU A 147 -9.29 18.96 19.40
C LEU A 147 -9.38 20.47 19.18
N ASP A 148 -10.53 21.10 19.49
CA ASP A 148 -10.70 22.57 19.39
C ASP A 148 -10.43 23.31 20.71
N CYS A 149 -10.10 22.61 21.80
CA CYS A 149 -9.92 23.22 23.12
C CYS A 149 -8.83 24.30 23.07
N LYS A 150 -9.24 25.56 23.29
CA LYS A 150 -8.45 26.80 23.11
C LYS A 150 -7.23 26.95 24.04
N GLY A 151 -6.98 25.99 24.94
CA GLY A 151 -5.91 26.05 25.92
C GLY A 151 -4.53 25.62 25.41
N ASN A 152 -4.41 25.11 24.17
CA ASN A 152 -3.17 24.49 23.65
C ASN A 152 -2.55 23.48 24.63
N ASP A 153 -3.38 22.80 25.43
CA ASP A 153 -2.89 21.73 26.29
C ASP A 153 -2.60 20.50 25.43
N VAL A 154 -1.31 20.27 25.20
CA VAL A 154 -0.78 19.13 24.46
C VAL A 154 -1.34 17.83 25.02
N GLU A 155 -1.54 17.72 26.34
CA GLU A 155 -2.03 16.50 26.96
C GLU A 155 -3.48 16.18 26.54
N PHE A 156 -4.33 17.20 26.42
CA PHE A 156 -5.71 17.05 25.93
C PHE A 156 -5.71 16.60 24.46
N GLN A 157 -4.89 17.25 23.63
CA GLN A 157 -4.80 16.94 22.20
C GLN A 157 -4.31 15.50 21.98
N ILE A 158 -3.21 15.13 22.63
CA ILE A 158 -2.62 13.78 22.53
C ILE A 158 -3.59 12.71 23.03
N SER A 159 -4.25 12.96 24.17
CA SER A 159 -5.22 12.01 24.72
C SER A 159 -6.41 11.81 23.77
N ALA A 160 -6.94 12.88 23.19
CA ALA A 160 -8.01 12.81 22.20
C ALA A 160 -7.57 12.10 20.91
N LEU A 161 -6.40 12.45 20.36
CA LEU A 161 -5.85 11.86 19.13
C LEU A 161 -5.64 10.34 19.29
N TYR A 162 -5.04 9.89 20.38
CA TYR A 162 -4.82 8.45 20.58
C TYR A 162 -6.11 7.69 20.94
N ALA A 163 -7.06 8.32 21.62
CA ALA A 163 -8.38 7.72 21.84
C ALA A 163 -9.13 7.52 20.51
N LEU A 164 -9.12 8.52 19.62
CA LEU A 164 -9.69 8.42 18.27
C LEU A 164 -9.00 7.35 17.43
N LEU A 165 -7.66 7.28 17.46
CA LEU A 165 -6.90 6.25 16.78
C LEU A 165 -7.34 4.85 17.23
N ASN A 166 -7.38 4.61 18.55
CA ASN A 166 -7.73 3.30 19.11
C ASN A 166 -9.18 2.89 18.80
N LEU A 167 -10.13 3.85 18.84
CA LEU A 167 -11.52 3.62 18.42
C LEU A 167 -11.62 3.12 16.97
N GLY A 168 -10.71 3.54 16.09
CA GLY A 168 -10.68 3.14 14.69
C GLY A 168 -9.97 1.82 14.41
N ILE A 169 -9.24 1.22 15.35
CA ILE A 169 -8.45 -0.01 15.10
C ILE A 169 -9.41 -1.16 14.74
N ALA A 170 -9.20 -1.73 13.54
CA ALA A 170 -10.01 -2.80 12.97
C ALA A 170 -11.53 -2.54 12.99
N ASN A 171 -11.96 -1.27 13.01
CA ASN A 171 -13.37 -0.89 13.05
C ASN A 171 -13.70 0.13 11.93
N PRO A 172 -14.19 -0.33 10.76
CA PRO A 172 -14.44 0.54 9.62
C PRO A 172 -15.59 1.53 9.88
N GLU A 173 -16.60 1.16 10.66
CA GLU A 173 -17.73 2.03 11.02
C GLU A 173 -17.25 3.23 11.84
N ASN A 174 -16.40 2.98 12.84
CA ASN A 174 -15.79 4.04 13.65
C ASN A 174 -14.86 4.92 12.82
N LYS A 175 -14.03 4.35 11.93
CA LYS A 175 -13.18 5.15 11.02
C LYS A 175 -14.00 6.10 10.16
N ALA A 176 -15.12 5.64 9.61
CA ALA A 176 -16.03 6.48 8.83
C ALA A 176 -16.69 7.55 9.72
N ALA A 177 -17.12 7.18 10.94
CA ALA A 177 -17.74 8.10 11.89
C ALA A 177 -16.77 9.22 12.34
N ILE A 178 -15.49 8.91 12.58
CA ILE A 178 -14.45 9.88 12.96
C ILE A 178 -14.26 10.92 11.84
N VAL A 179 -14.14 10.47 10.59
CA VAL A 179 -14.02 11.40 9.44
C VAL A 179 -15.30 12.22 9.28
N LYS A 180 -16.47 11.59 9.37
CA LYS A 180 -17.79 12.26 9.29
C LYS A 180 -17.99 13.30 10.40
N ALA A 181 -17.43 13.08 11.59
CA ALA A 181 -17.46 14.03 12.70
C ALA A 181 -16.55 15.26 12.47
N GLY A 182 -15.78 15.30 11.39
CA GLY A 182 -14.93 16.43 11.03
C GLY A 182 -13.54 16.41 11.65
N ALA A 183 -13.08 15.26 12.15
CA ALA A 183 -11.78 15.11 12.81
C ALA A 183 -10.61 15.57 11.92
N VAL A 184 -10.66 15.27 10.62
CA VAL A 184 -9.60 15.61 9.65
C VAL A 184 -9.30 17.11 9.63
N HIS A 185 -10.34 17.94 9.53
CA HIS A 185 -10.16 19.40 9.49
C HIS A 185 -9.63 19.96 10.82
N LYS A 186 -10.06 19.41 11.96
CA LYS A 186 -9.58 19.84 13.28
C LYS A 186 -8.12 19.44 13.50
N MET A 187 -7.74 18.22 13.11
CA MET A 187 -6.35 17.76 13.14
C MET A 187 -5.44 18.68 12.33
N LEU A 188 -5.85 19.08 11.11
CA LEU A 188 -5.04 20.01 10.29
C LEU A 188 -4.98 21.41 10.87
N LYS A 189 -6.06 21.89 11.49
CA LYS A 189 -6.07 23.17 12.18
C LYS A 189 -5.05 23.21 13.32
N LEU A 190 -4.90 22.13 14.08
CA LEU A 190 -3.89 22.02 15.15
C LEU A 190 -2.47 22.21 14.63
N VAL A 191 -2.19 21.75 13.41
CA VAL A 191 -0.88 21.95 12.75
C VAL A 191 -0.66 23.42 12.43
N VAL A 192 -1.66 24.09 11.84
CA VAL A 192 -1.54 25.49 11.38
C VAL A 192 -1.45 26.48 12.54
N THR A 193 -2.13 26.24 13.65
CA THR A 193 -2.12 27.14 14.81
C THR A 193 -0.85 27.06 15.66
N SER A 194 0.03 26.09 15.37
CA SER A 194 1.23 25.79 16.15
C SER A 194 2.47 26.28 15.40
N ASP A 195 2.52 27.58 15.11
CA ASP A 195 3.38 28.14 14.06
C ASP A 195 4.89 28.18 14.37
N GLU A 196 5.34 27.84 15.60
CA GLU A 196 6.79 27.86 15.91
C GLU A 196 7.30 26.67 16.71
N LEU A 197 6.43 25.89 17.37
CA LEU A 197 6.79 24.72 18.16
C LEU A 197 5.58 23.77 18.25
N SER A 198 5.09 23.23 17.14
CA SER A 198 4.21 22.06 17.29
C SER A 198 5.01 21.00 18.03
N ASP A 199 4.55 20.58 19.21
CA ASP A 199 5.14 19.43 19.88
C ASP A 199 5.14 18.29 18.86
N GLN A 200 6.33 17.81 18.52
CA GLN A 200 6.54 16.76 17.54
C GLN A 200 5.62 15.56 17.83
N SER A 201 5.30 15.30 19.10
CA SER A 201 4.36 14.26 19.50
C SER A 201 2.93 14.47 18.97
N VAL A 202 2.44 15.71 18.86
CA VAL A 202 1.10 16.03 18.33
C VAL A 202 1.07 15.77 16.83
N ALA A 203 2.10 16.23 16.11
CA ALA A 203 2.23 15.98 14.69
C ALA A 203 2.29 14.47 14.40
N GLU A 204 3.07 13.71 15.17
CA GLU A 204 3.15 12.25 15.07
C GLU A 204 1.82 11.55 15.39
N ALA A 205 1.10 12.01 16.41
CA ALA A 205 -0.24 11.50 16.72
C ALA A 205 -1.26 11.79 15.61
N ILE A 206 -1.15 12.93 14.92
CA ILE A 206 -1.96 13.26 13.74
C ILE A 206 -1.59 12.34 12.56
N VAL A 207 -0.30 12.13 12.29
CA VAL A 207 0.17 11.17 11.27
C VAL A 207 -0.39 9.78 11.52
N ALA A 208 -0.31 9.29 12.77
CA ALA A 208 -0.86 7.99 13.16
C ALA A 208 -2.38 7.90 12.92
N ASN A 209 -3.12 8.98 13.22
CA ASN A 209 -4.55 9.07 12.89
C ASN A 209 -4.82 9.01 11.39
N PHE A 210 -4.09 9.78 10.58
CA PHE A 210 -4.24 9.72 9.12
C PHE A 210 -3.89 8.34 8.56
N LEU A 211 -2.86 7.67 9.08
CA LEU A 211 -2.56 6.28 8.74
C LEU A 211 -3.76 5.36 9.07
N GLY A 212 -4.28 5.42 10.30
CA GLY A 212 -5.40 4.59 10.73
C GLY A 212 -6.69 4.83 9.94
N LEU A 213 -7.03 6.09 9.68
CA LEU A 213 -8.24 6.51 8.99
C LEU A 213 -8.19 6.26 7.48
N SER A 214 -7.03 6.45 6.83
CA SER A 214 -6.82 6.23 5.39
C SER A 214 -6.84 4.76 4.99
N ALA A 215 -6.69 3.84 5.95
CA ALA A 215 -6.85 2.41 5.71
C ALA A 215 -8.30 2.00 5.36
N LEU A 216 -9.27 2.91 5.44
CA LEU A 216 -10.63 2.72 4.93
C LEU A 216 -10.80 3.44 3.59
N ASP A 217 -11.21 2.71 2.55
CA ASP A 217 -11.30 3.23 1.18
C ASP A 217 -12.17 4.48 1.04
N VAL A 218 -13.33 4.51 1.72
CA VAL A 218 -14.28 5.64 1.64
C VAL A 218 -13.71 6.93 2.25
N ASN A 219 -12.70 6.82 3.13
CA ASN A 219 -12.07 7.99 3.76
C ASN A 219 -10.98 8.60 2.89
N LYS A 220 -10.34 7.82 2.00
CA LYS A 220 -9.20 8.27 1.18
C LYS A 220 -9.47 9.54 0.39
N PRO A 221 -10.56 9.68 -0.40
CA PRO A 221 -10.81 10.91 -1.15
C PRO A 221 -11.04 12.11 -0.24
N ILE A 222 -11.74 11.92 0.89
CA ILE A 222 -12.05 12.99 1.85
C ILE A 222 -10.76 13.51 2.52
N ILE A 223 -9.89 12.60 2.96
CA ILE A 223 -8.61 12.97 3.56
C ILE A 223 -7.70 13.61 2.51
N GLY A 224 -7.63 13.06 1.30
CA GLY A 224 -6.78 13.59 0.24
C GLY A 224 -7.14 15.00 -0.20
N SER A 225 -8.43 15.34 -0.26
CA SER A 225 -8.90 16.69 -0.63
C SER A 225 -8.84 17.72 0.51
N SER A 226 -8.41 17.34 1.72
CA SER A 226 -8.49 18.19 2.92
C SER A 226 -7.23 19.04 3.20
N GLY A 227 -6.14 18.83 2.46
CA GLY A 227 -4.82 19.39 2.78
C GLY A 227 -3.93 18.49 3.64
N ALA A 228 -4.39 17.27 3.97
CA ALA A 228 -3.58 16.29 4.69
C ALA A 228 -2.34 15.83 3.93
N ILE A 229 -2.40 15.76 2.60
CA ILE A 229 -1.27 15.34 1.76
C ILE A 229 -0.09 16.33 1.87
N PRO A 230 -0.27 17.65 1.65
CA PRO A 230 0.78 18.63 1.91
C PRO A 230 1.41 18.53 3.30
N PHE A 231 0.58 18.36 4.34
CA PHE A 231 1.06 18.16 5.71
C PHE A 231 1.96 16.92 5.85
N LEU A 232 1.49 15.76 5.34
CA LEU A 232 2.27 14.52 5.38
C LEU A 232 3.59 14.64 4.60
N VAL A 233 3.59 15.30 3.45
CA VAL A 233 4.82 15.53 2.66
C VAL A 233 5.79 16.45 3.39
N LYS A 234 5.30 17.49 4.08
CA LYS A 234 6.12 18.34 4.94
C LYS A 234 6.76 17.53 6.08
N MET A 235 5.95 16.76 6.81
CA MET A 235 6.45 15.87 7.89
C MET A 235 7.52 14.91 7.39
N LEU A 236 7.35 14.34 6.21
CA LEU A 236 8.30 13.41 5.63
C LEU A 236 9.68 14.05 5.39
N LYS A 237 9.71 15.31 4.97
CA LYS A 237 10.95 16.05 4.70
C LYS A 237 11.61 16.58 5.97
N ASP A 238 10.82 17.01 6.93
CA ASP A 238 11.32 17.56 8.20
C ASP A 238 11.98 16.45 9.05
N VAL A 239 11.40 15.24 9.05
CA VAL A 239 11.90 14.09 9.83
C VAL A 239 13.24 13.54 9.32
N ASP A 240 13.57 13.72 8.04
CA ASP A 240 14.90 13.37 7.50
C ASP A 240 16.04 14.14 8.19
N SER A 241 15.73 15.22 8.93
CA SER A 241 16.71 16.01 9.69
C SER A 241 16.79 15.64 11.18
N SER A 242 15.81 14.90 11.73
CA SER A 242 15.65 14.73 13.19
C SER A 242 15.71 13.28 13.72
N GLY A 243 15.87 12.28 12.83
CA GLY A 243 16.17 10.89 13.24
C GLY A 243 14.97 10.02 13.69
N GLY A 244 13.73 10.48 13.50
CA GLY A 244 12.52 9.73 13.86
C GLY A 244 12.09 8.69 12.82
N SER A 245 12.74 7.51 12.77
CA SER A 245 12.44 6.45 11.78
C SER A 245 10.96 6.04 11.75
N GLN A 246 10.29 5.89 12.90
CA GLN A 246 8.89 5.44 12.93
C GLN A 246 7.92 6.47 12.34
N ALA A 247 8.09 7.76 12.63
CA ALA A 247 7.24 8.82 12.10
C ALA A 247 7.37 8.92 10.57
N LYS A 248 8.60 8.76 10.05
CA LYS A 248 8.88 8.67 8.60
C LYS A 248 8.13 7.50 7.97
N GLN A 249 8.22 6.32 8.58
CA GLN A 249 7.53 5.13 8.11
C GLN A 249 6.01 5.35 8.10
N ASP A 250 5.42 5.77 9.21
CA ASP A 250 3.96 5.95 9.32
C ASP A 250 3.43 7.02 8.34
N THR A 251 4.20 8.07 8.09
CA THR A 251 3.91 9.08 7.07
C THR A 251 3.87 8.45 5.67
N LEU A 252 4.89 7.66 5.30
CA LEU A 252 4.91 6.96 4.03
C LEU A 252 3.79 5.91 3.92
N ARG A 253 3.42 5.26 5.03
CA ARG A 253 2.27 4.33 5.04
C ARG A 253 0.95 5.06 4.79
N ALA A 254 0.76 6.24 5.38
CA ALA A 254 -0.41 7.06 5.16
C ALA A 254 -0.47 7.56 3.71
N LEU A 255 0.64 8.07 3.15
CA LEU A 255 0.73 8.49 1.75
C LEU A 255 0.45 7.35 0.78
N TYR A 256 0.92 6.14 1.07
CA TYR A 256 0.58 4.95 0.28
C TYR A 256 -0.91 4.64 0.30
N ASN A 257 -1.55 4.63 1.48
CA ASN A 257 -2.99 4.40 1.57
C ASN A 257 -3.77 5.44 0.76
N LEU A 258 -3.37 6.71 0.84
CA LEU A 258 -4.02 7.80 0.13
C LEU A 258 -3.80 7.72 -1.39
N SER A 259 -2.62 7.31 -1.85
CA SER A 259 -2.29 7.24 -3.28
C SER A 259 -3.05 6.13 -4.03
N ILE A 260 -3.57 5.12 -3.31
CA ILE A 260 -4.45 4.09 -3.90
C ILE A 260 -5.69 4.73 -4.55
N SER A 261 -6.16 5.87 -4.05
CA SER A 261 -7.28 6.59 -4.64
C SER A 261 -6.79 7.53 -5.76
N PRO A 262 -7.20 7.33 -7.04
CA PRO A 262 -6.72 8.16 -8.15
C PRO A 262 -7.02 9.66 -8.00
N SER A 263 -8.11 10.02 -7.31
CA SER A 263 -8.47 11.43 -7.05
C SER A 263 -7.43 12.16 -6.19
N ASN A 264 -6.63 11.43 -5.42
CA ASN A 264 -5.62 11.99 -4.53
C ASN A 264 -4.28 12.21 -5.24
N ILE A 265 -4.08 11.67 -6.43
CA ILE A 265 -2.81 11.82 -7.15
C ILE A 265 -2.58 13.28 -7.51
N LEU A 266 -3.59 14.02 -8.00
CA LEU A 266 -3.43 15.45 -8.29
C LEU A 266 -2.98 16.28 -7.08
N PRO A 267 -3.66 16.22 -5.90
CA PRO A 267 -3.16 16.86 -4.68
C PRO A 267 -1.74 16.44 -4.26
N MET A 268 -1.33 15.20 -4.55
CA MET A 268 0.06 14.77 -4.32
C MET A 268 1.03 15.45 -5.28
N LEU A 269 0.66 15.63 -6.56
CA LEU A 269 1.53 16.26 -7.56
C LEU A 269 1.65 17.77 -7.38
N GLU A 270 0.68 18.41 -6.73
CA GLU A 270 0.79 19.80 -6.27
C GLU A 270 1.88 19.98 -5.20
N THR A 271 2.33 18.87 -4.60
CA THR A 271 3.53 18.83 -3.78
C THR A 271 4.72 18.35 -4.64
N ASP A 272 5.93 18.80 -4.31
CA ASP A 272 7.19 18.34 -4.90
C ASP A 272 7.62 16.93 -4.41
N VAL A 273 6.65 16.11 -3.98
CA VAL A 273 6.89 14.78 -3.41
C VAL A 273 7.53 13.81 -4.41
N VAL A 274 7.25 13.94 -5.71
CA VAL A 274 7.86 13.06 -6.74
C VAL A 274 9.36 13.31 -6.83
N GLN A 275 9.78 14.58 -6.81
CA GLN A 275 11.20 14.95 -6.80
C GLN A 275 11.88 14.42 -5.53
N PHE A 276 11.23 14.60 -4.37
CA PHE A 276 11.72 14.07 -3.10
C PHE A 276 11.89 12.55 -3.13
N PHE A 277 10.88 11.81 -3.60
CA PHE A 277 10.93 10.36 -3.75
C PHE A 277 12.08 9.89 -4.62
N VAL A 278 12.26 10.50 -5.80
CA VAL A 278 13.37 10.16 -6.70
C VAL A 278 14.73 10.39 -6.04
N SER A 279 14.89 11.47 -5.26
CA SER A 279 16.12 11.77 -4.52
C SER A 279 16.38 10.84 -3.31
N SER A 280 15.32 10.26 -2.75
CA SER A 280 15.37 9.35 -1.60
C SER A 280 15.50 7.87 -1.97
N LEU A 281 15.25 7.50 -3.24
CA LEU A 281 15.49 6.13 -3.73
C LEU A 281 16.97 5.74 -3.58
N GLY A 282 17.19 4.54 -3.04
CA GLY A 282 18.50 4.02 -2.65
C GLY A 282 18.70 3.95 -1.12
N ASP A 283 17.89 4.67 -0.35
CA ASP A 283 17.68 4.37 1.07
C ASP A 283 16.76 3.17 1.20
N MET A 284 17.31 2.00 1.52
CA MET A 284 16.59 0.74 1.53
C MET A 284 15.50 0.68 2.61
N GLU A 285 15.56 1.54 3.63
CA GLU A 285 14.53 1.62 4.68
C GLU A 285 13.17 2.10 4.12
N VAL A 286 13.20 2.94 3.09
CA VAL A 286 12.00 3.59 2.54
C VAL A 286 11.75 3.32 1.07
N SER A 287 12.74 2.82 0.33
CA SER A 287 12.67 2.69 -1.12
C SER A 287 11.51 1.83 -1.61
N GLU A 288 11.22 0.69 -0.95
CA GLU A 288 10.09 -0.15 -1.34
C GLU A 288 8.76 0.59 -1.25
N ARG A 289 8.55 1.32 -0.13
CA ARG A 289 7.33 2.09 0.09
C ARG A 289 7.21 3.26 -0.89
N ILE A 290 8.30 3.95 -1.16
CA ILE A 290 8.35 5.02 -2.17
C ILE A 290 7.97 4.46 -3.55
N LEU A 291 8.53 3.33 -3.96
CA LEU A 291 8.20 2.69 -5.22
C LEU A 291 6.72 2.28 -5.28
N LEU A 292 6.14 1.78 -4.19
CA LEU A 292 4.70 1.48 -4.11
C LEU A 292 3.83 2.72 -4.28
N ILE A 293 4.26 3.88 -3.77
CA ILE A 293 3.53 5.14 -3.97
C ILE A 293 3.67 5.59 -5.43
N MET A 294 4.89 5.54 -5.97
CA MET A 294 5.15 5.92 -7.37
C MET A 294 4.40 5.04 -8.37
N SER A 295 4.19 3.75 -8.08
CA SER A 295 3.42 2.83 -8.93
C SER A 295 1.95 3.26 -9.05
N ASN A 296 1.35 3.74 -7.96
CA ASN A 296 0.00 4.32 -7.97
C ASN A 296 -0.01 5.66 -8.74
N VAL A 297 1.02 6.51 -8.57
CA VAL A 297 1.14 7.78 -9.29
C VAL A 297 1.16 7.57 -10.81
N VAL A 298 2.02 6.67 -11.33
CA VAL A 298 2.14 6.41 -12.78
C VAL A 298 0.92 5.70 -13.39
N SER A 299 -0.02 5.23 -12.56
CA SER A 299 -1.29 4.69 -13.04
C SER A 299 -2.19 5.78 -13.66
N THR A 300 -1.97 7.06 -13.30
CA THR A 300 -2.67 8.22 -13.87
C THR A 300 -1.85 8.91 -14.97
N LEU A 301 -2.49 9.65 -15.88
CA LEU A 301 -1.78 10.36 -16.96
C LEU A 301 -0.92 11.50 -16.41
N GLU A 302 -1.48 12.25 -15.47
CA GLU A 302 -0.89 13.39 -14.80
C GLU A 302 0.33 12.95 -13.99
N GLY A 303 0.20 11.82 -13.27
CA GLY A 303 1.31 11.24 -12.54
C GLY A 303 2.45 10.77 -13.43
N ARG A 304 2.17 10.15 -14.58
CA ARG A 304 3.23 9.82 -15.56
C ARG A 304 3.96 11.07 -16.04
N LYS A 305 3.24 12.12 -16.44
CA LYS A 305 3.86 13.38 -16.88
C LYS A 305 4.76 13.99 -15.79
N ALA A 306 4.29 14.00 -14.55
CA ALA A 306 5.07 14.49 -13.42
C ALA A 306 6.33 13.64 -13.18
N VAL A 307 6.21 12.31 -13.20
CA VAL A 307 7.36 11.40 -13.06
C VAL A 307 8.37 11.62 -14.19
N SER A 308 7.94 11.69 -15.45
CA SER A 308 8.83 11.94 -16.61
C SER A 308 9.51 13.31 -16.58
N SER A 309 8.89 14.30 -15.94
CA SER A 309 9.48 15.65 -15.82
C SER A 309 10.65 15.72 -14.83
N VAL A 310 10.78 14.73 -13.94
CA VAL A 310 11.85 14.71 -12.94
C VAL A 310 13.18 14.24 -13.57
N PRO A 311 14.26 15.04 -13.46
CA PRO A 311 15.56 14.66 -13.99
C PRO A 311 16.07 13.34 -13.39
N ASN A 312 16.74 12.53 -14.21
CA ASN A 312 17.36 11.26 -13.81
C ASN A 312 16.40 10.17 -13.30
N VAL A 313 15.09 10.34 -13.45
CA VAL A 313 14.10 9.36 -12.99
C VAL A 313 14.30 7.97 -13.61
N PHE A 314 14.53 7.89 -14.93
CA PHE A 314 14.72 6.60 -15.61
C PHE A 314 16.04 5.93 -15.22
N PRO A 315 17.21 6.60 -15.21
CA PRO A 315 18.43 6.02 -14.64
C PRO A 315 18.26 5.50 -13.21
N ILE A 316 17.47 6.16 -12.37
CA ILE A 316 17.20 5.73 -10.99
C ILE A 316 16.35 4.45 -10.95
N LEU A 317 15.25 4.43 -11.70
CA LEU A 317 14.35 3.28 -11.76
C LEU A 317 14.99 2.07 -12.44
N ILE A 318 15.84 2.28 -13.45
CA ILE A 318 16.58 1.22 -14.13
C ILE A 318 17.61 0.60 -13.18
N ASP A 319 18.32 1.42 -12.41
CA ASP A 319 19.22 0.96 -11.36
C ASP A 319 18.47 0.20 -10.26
N ALA A 320 17.19 0.51 -9.98
CA ALA A 320 16.36 -0.30 -9.10
C ALA A 320 16.06 -1.73 -9.60
N LEU A 321 16.28 -2.02 -10.89
CA LEU A 321 16.16 -3.37 -11.43
C LEU A 321 17.31 -4.29 -11.02
N SER A 322 18.47 -3.74 -10.65
CA SER A 322 19.65 -4.52 -10.24
C SER A 322 19.73 -4.76 -8.72
N TRP A 323 18.69 -4.42 -7.96
CA TRP A 323 18.65 -4.60 -6.50
C TRP A 323 18.31 -6.05 -6.15
N ASN A 324 19.27 -6.94 -6.36
CA ASN A 324 19.10 -8.38 -6.18
C ASN A 324 18.73 -8.77 -4.74
N ASP A 325 19.19 -8.02 -3.74
CA ASP A 325 18.87 -8.24 -2.33
C ASP A 325 17.47 -7.72 -1.94
N SER A 326 16.70 -7.15 -2.88
CA SER A 326 15.38 -6.57 -2.63
C SER A 326 14.42 -6.84 -3.80
N PRO A 327 13.99 -8.11 -3.98
CA PRO A 327 13.12 -8.52 -5.09
C PRO A 327 11.79 -7.75 -5.13
N GLY A 328 11.25 -7.33 -3.97
CA GLY A 328 10.05 -6.48 -3.93
C GLY A 328 10.25 -5.14 -4.64
N CYS A 329 11.37 -4.46 -4.40
CA CYS A 329 11.71 -3.21 -5.09
C CYS A 329 11.88 -3.43 -6.59
N GLN A 330 12.59 -4.48 -6.99
CA GLN A 330 12.81 -4.85 -8.39
C GLN A 330 11.47 -5.10 -9.11
N GLU A 331 10.55 -5.83 -8.48
CA GLU A 331 9.22 -6.08 -9.03
C GLU A 331 8.42 -4.79 -9.23
N ILE A 332 8.42 -3.88 -8.24
CA ILE A 332 7.68 -2.62 -8.34
C ILE A 332 8.32 -1.68 -9.37
N ALA A 333 9.65 -1.57 -9.40
CA ALA A 333 10.38 -0.76 -10.38
C ALA A 333 10.12 -1.26 -11.81
N SER A 334 10.15 -2.58 -12.03
CA SER A 334 9.81 -3.16 -13.33
C SER A 334 8.36 -2.86 -13.76
N TYR A 335 7.43 -2.80 -12.82
CA TYR A 335 6.05 -2.38 -13.11
C TYR A 335 5.98 -0.91 -13.53
N ILE A 336 6.63 0.00 -12.79
CA ILE A 336 6.66 1.43 -13.10
C ILE A 336 7.23 1.62 -14.52
N LEU A 337 8.40 1.06 -14.81
CA LEU A 337 9.03 1.16 -16.13
C LEU A 337 8.16 0.56 -17.24
N MET A 338 7.46 -0.54 -16.99
CA MET A 338 6.51 -1.13 -17.94
C MET A 338 5.35 -0.18 -18.27
N VAL A 339 4.75 0.44 -17.26
CA VAL A 339 3.66 1.41 -17.46
C VAL A 339 4.14 2.62 -18.24
N MET A 340 5.30 3.17 -17.87
CA MET A 340 5.90 4.33 -18.57
C MET A 340 6.22 3.98 -20.03
N ALA A 341 6.86 2.84 -20.28
CA ALA A 341 7.25 2.41 -21.61
C ALA A 341 6.04 2.12 -22.50
N HIS A 342 4.92 1.63 -21.94
CA HIS A 342 3.74 1.35 -22.76
C HIS A 342 3.00 2.63 -23.17
N LYS A 343 3.06 3.70 -22.37
CA LYS A 343 2.17 4.86 -22.51
C LYS A 343 2.81 6.08 -23.19
N SER A 344 4.14 6.11 -23.34
CA SER A 344 4.86 7.26 -23.89
C SER A 344 6.09 6.82 -24.69
N TYR A 345 6.14 7.27 -25.95
CA TYR A 345 7.30 7.05 -26.82
C TYR A 345 8.53 7.85 -26.35
N VAL A 346 8.32 9.08 -25.88
CA VAL A 346 9.41 9.94 -25.35
C VAL A 346 10.05 9.29 -24.13
N ASP A 347 9.25 8.76 -23.21
CA ASP A 347 9.75 8.05 -22.03
C ASP A 347 10.51 6.79 -22.43
N ARG A 348 10.01 6.07 -23.45
CA ARG A 348 10.69 4.90 -24.00
C ARG A 348 12.08 5.25 -24.53
N GLN A 349 12.18 6.33 -25.30
CA GLN A 349 13.45 6.77 -25.87
C GLN A 349 14.43 7.18 -24.76
N ALA A 350 13.97 7.94 -23.76
CA ALA A 350 14.77 8.30 -22.59
C ALA A 350 15.25 7.06 -21.80
N MET A 351 14.43 6.02 -21.69
CA MET A 351 14.83 4.74 -21.07
C MET A 351 15.90 4.01 -21.88
N ILE A 352 15.81 4.02 -23.22
CA ILE A 352 16.82 3.40 -24.11
C ILE A 352 18.16 4.12 -23.95
N GLU A 353 18.15 5.45 -23.96
CA GLU A 353 19.34 6.29 -23.75
C GLU A 353 19.94 6.09 -22.35
N ALA A 354 19.10 5.83 -21.34
CA ALA A 354 19.52 5.46 -20.00
C ALA A 354 19.99 3.99 -19.85
N GLY A 355 20.02 3.21 -20.94
CA GLY A 355 20.57 1.85 -20.95
C GLY A 355 19.63 0.75 -20.46
N ILE A 356 18.30 0.96 -20.50
CA ILE A 356 17.31 -0.02 -19.98
C ILE A 356 17.44 -1.42 -20.59
N VAL A 357 17.86 -1.54 -21.87
CA VAL A 357 17.92 -2.82 -22.58
C VAL A 357 18.86 -3.81 -21.89
N SER A 358 20.03 -3.35 -21.45
CA SER A 358 21.00 -4.20 -20.74
C SER A 358 20.44 -4.68 -19.41
N ALA A 359 19.86 -3.75 -18.62
CA ALA A 359 19.28 -4.06 -17.32
C ALA A 359 18.11 -5.06 -17.43
N LEU A 360 17.28 -4.95 -18.47
CA LEU A 360 16.18 -5.89 -18.69
C LEU A 360 16.66 -7.28 -19.12
N LEU A 361 17.73 -7.38 -19.91
CA LEU A 361 18.30 -8.68 -20.27
C LEU A 361 18.88 -9.40 -19.04
N GLU A 362 19.58 -8.68 -18.18
CA GLU A 362 20.02 -9.20 -16.89
C GLU A 362 18.80 -9.63 -16.05
N LEU A 363 17.79 -8.76 -15.95
CA LEU A 363 16.57 -9.04 -15.20
C LEU A 363 15.82 -10.29 -15.69
N THR A 364 15.83 -10.58 -17.00
CA THR A 364 15.22 -11.81 -17.55
C THR A 364 15.96 -13.09 -17.14
N LEU A 365 17.24 -13.00 -16.76
CA LEU A 365 18.05 -14.15 -16.36
C LEU A 365 18.00 -14.40 -14.86
N ILE A 366 18.10 -13.33 -14.05
CA ILE A 366 18.30 -13.43 -12.59
C ILE A 366 17.15 -12.87 -11.74
N GLY A 367 16.17 -12.20 -12.35
CA GLY A 367 15.05 -11.58 -11.62
C GLY A 367 14.03 -12.59 -11.10
N SER A 368 13.08 -12.12 -10.30
CA SER A 368 11.92 -12.93 -9.90
C SER A 368 11.06 -13.32 -11.11
N ASN A 369 10.27 -14.39 -11.00
CA ASN A 369 9.36 -14.82 -12.08
C ASN A 369 8.44 -13.68 -12.57
N LEU A 370 7.99 -12.81 -11.67
CA LEU A 370 7.16 -11.66 -12.01
C LEU A 370 7.97 -10.57 -12.73
N ALA A 371 9.16 -10.26 -12.23
CA ALA A 371 10.06 -9.29 -12.84
C ALA A 371 10.54 -9.74 -14.23
N GLN A 372 10.88 -11.02 -14.41
CA GLN A 372 11.25 -11.61 -15.70
C GLN A 372 10.13 -11.45 -16.73
N LYS A 373 8.88 -11.78 -16.38
CA LYS A 373 7.72 -11.62 -17.28
C LYS A 373 7.51 -10.16 -17.69
N ARG A 374 7.63 -9.23 -16.75
CA ARG A 374 7.55 -7.79 -17.03
C ARG A 374 8.72 -7.33 -17.91
N ALA A 375 9.93 -7.82 -17.66
CA ALA A 375 11.11 -7.48 -18.43
C ALA A 375 10.98 -7.90 -19.90
N SER A 376 10.56 -9.14 -20.15
CA SER A 376 10.26 -9.64 -21.50
C SER A 376 9.22 -8.77 -22.20
N ARG A 377 8.15 -8.39 -21.49
CA ARG A 377 7.10 -7.53 -22.04
C ARG A 377 7.61 -6.13 -22.41
N ILE A 378 8.48 -5.55 -21.60
CA ILE A 378 9.10 -4.26 -21.91
C ILE A 378 9.99 -4.41 -23.15
N LEU A 379 10.85 -5.42 -23.20
CA LEU A 379 11.73 -5.69 -24.35
C LEU A 379 10.95 -5.86 -25.66
N GLU A 380 9.81 -6.55 -25.63
CA GLU A 380 8.89 -6.64 -26.78
C GLU A 380 8.43 -5.24 -27.23
N CYS A 381 7.97 -4.40 -26.29
CA CYS A 381 7.53 -3.05 -26.60
C CYS A 381 8.66 -2.19 -27.18
N LEU A 382 9.90 -2.36 -26.70
CA LEU A 382 11.07 -1.67 -27.24
C LEU A 382 11.43 -2.14 -28.66
N ARG A 383 11.20 -3.41 -29.00
CA ARG A 383 11.47 -3.98 -30.33
C ARG A 383 10.46 -3.53 -31.40
N VAL A 384 9.18 -3.52 -31.06
CA VAL A 384 8.10 -3.13 -32.01
C VAL A 384 8.33 -1.72 -32.56
N ASP A 385 8.80 -0.80 -31.73
CA ASP A 385 9.03 0.59 -32.16
C ASP A 385 10.30 0.75 -32.99
N LYS A 386 11.32 -0.12 -32.85
CA LYS A 386 12.41 -0.21 -33.84
C LYS A 386 11.88 -0.65 -35.20
N GLY A 387 10.95 -1.60 -35.24
CA GLY A 387 10.30 -2.06 -36.48
C GLY A 387 9.46 -0.97 -37.16
N LYS A 388 8.74 -0.15 -36.38
CA LYS A 388 7.97 0.99 -36.91
C LYS A 388 8.87 2.09 -37.47
N GLN A 389 9.95 2.45 -36.76
CA GLN A 389 10.91 3.43 -37.27
C GLN A 389 11.64 2.96 -38.54
N VAL A 390 11.97 1.67 -38.63
CA VAL A 390 12.51 1.09 -39.87
C VAL A 390 11.47 1.13 -40.99
N SER A 391 10.18 0.86 -40.70
CA SER A 391 9.13 0.94 -41.72
C SER A 391 8.82 2.37 -42.21
N GLU A 392 8.84 3.37 -41.32
CA GLU A 392 8.64 4.77 -41.70
C GLU A 392 9.83 5.32 -42.49
N ASN A 393 11.06 4.95 -42.12
CA ASN A 393 12.26 5.29 -42.88
C ASN A 393 12.33 4.57 -44.24
N CYS A 394 11.73 3.39 -44.39
CA CYS A 394 11.66 2.67 -45.66
C CYS A 394 10.56 3.19 -46.61
N VAL A 395 9.53 3.89 -46.12
CA VAL A 395 8.44 4.42 -46.96
C VAL A 395 8.74 5.83 -47.52
N GLY A 396 9.78 6.52 -47.00
CA GLY A 396 10.26 7.81 -47.51
C GLY A 396 11.45 7.75 -48.48
N GLY A 397 12.05 6.57 -48.68
CA GLY A 397 13.21 6.38 -49.55
C GLY A 397 12.79 5.89 -50.94
N SER A 398 12.79 6.80 -51.91
CA SER A 398 12.66 6.49 -53.34
C SER A 398 13.52 5.28 -53.75
N GLY A 399 12.94 4.47 -54.64
CA GLY A 399 13.43 3.14 -55.03
C GLY A 399 14.92 3.06 -55.38
N GLY A 400 15.55 2.04 -54.83
CA GLY A 400 16.90 1.60 -55.19
C GLY A 400 17.03 0.12 -54.85
N THR A 401 16.72 -0.74 -55.82
CA THR A 401 17.08 -2.15 -55.81
C THR A 401 18.59 -2.28 -55.73
N LEU A 402 19.19 -2.68 -54.60
CA LEU A 402 20.56 -3.21 -54.61
C LEU A 402 20.74 -4.32 -53.57
N SER A 403 21.19 -5.45 -54.12
CA SER A 403 21.48 -6.74 -53.51
C SER A 403 22.60 -6.69 -52.46
N ALA A 404 22.66 -7.76 -51.66
CA ALA A 404 23.65 -8.06 -50.63
C ALA A 404 25.12 -7.83 -51.05
N PRO A 405 26.01 -7.42 -50.13
CA PRO A 405 27.45 -7.49 -50.38
C PRO A 405 28.03 -8.84 -49.94
N LEU A 406 28.62 -9.53 -50.91
CA LEU A 406 29.51 -10.67 -50.74
C LEU A 406 30.89 -10.21 -50.26
N CYS A 407 31.53 -11.05 -49.44
CA CYS A 407 32.93 -10.99 -49.02
C CYS A 407 33.92 -10.75 -50.17
N GLY A 408 34.96 -9.97 -49.89
CA GLY A 408 36.17 -9.87 -50.72
C GLY A 408 37.36 -9.40 -49.86
N ALA A 409 38.38 -10.24 -49.79
CA ALA A 409 39.60 -10.07 -49.00
C ALA A 409 40.56 -8.99 -49.55
N SER A 410 41.46 -8.55 -48.67
CA SER A 410 42.55 -7.54 -48.79
C SER A 410 43.56 -7.76 -49.94
N PRO A 411 44.50 -6.83 -50.19
CA PRO A 411 45.77 -6.89 -49.46
C PRO A 411 46.44 -5.54 -49.09
N SER A 412 47.44 -5.70 -48.23
CA SER A 412 48.39 -4.80 -47.57
C SER A 412 49.25 -3.88 -48.44
N PHE A 413 49.61 -2.72 -47.88
CA PHE A 413 50.92 -2.08 -48.08
C PHE A 413 51.46 -1.55 -46.74
N THR A 414 52.72 -1.86 -46.48
CA THR A 414 53.57 -1.44 -45.34
C THR A 414 54.64 -0.46 -45.83
N ASP A 415 54.88 0.63 -45.10
CA ASP A 415 56.24 1.10 -44.72
C ASP A 415 56.17 2.23 -43.65
N PRO A 416 57.25 2.56 -42.90
CA PRO A 416 57.18 2.81 -41.46
C PRO A 416 57.79 4.18 -41.03
N HIS A 417 57.80 4.42 -39.72
CA HIS A 417 58.53 5.47 -38.98
C HIS A 417 58.07 6.93 -39.13
N LEU A 418 57.42 7.47 -38.08
CA LEU A 418 58.10 8.15 -36.98
C LEU A 418 57.14 8.54 -35.84
N GLN A 419 57.64 8.32 -34.64
CA GLN A 419 57.06 8.58 -33.33
C GLN A 419 57.02 10.09 -33.05
N GLU A 420 55.86 10.62 -32.67
CA GLU A 420 55.79 11.76 -31.75
C GLU A 420 54.51 11.64 -30.91
N CYS A 421 54.70 11.51 -29.60
CA CYS A 421 53.66 11.47 -28.60
C CYS A 421 53.08 12.88 -28.44
N LEU A 422 51.80 13.07 -28.78
CA LEU A 422 51.04 14.25 -28.42
C LEU A 422 49.79 13.81 -27.65
N ASP A 423 49.56 14.50 -26.54
CA ASP A 423 48.54 14.23 -25.52
C ASP A 423 47.12 14.17 -26.13
N GLU A 424 46.41 13.05 -25.92
CA GLU A 424 45.07 12.80 -26.48
C GLU A 424 43.93 13.65 -25.86
N ASP A 425 44.23 14.59 -24.96
CA ASP A 425 43.20 15.35 -24.26
C ASP A 425 42.68 16.57 -25.05
N ASP A 426 43.36 17.01 -26.12
CA ASP A 426 43.00 18.27 -26.83
C ASP A 426 42.18 18.08 -28.13
N MET A 427 41.81 16.84 -28.48
CA MET A 427 40.99 16.53 -29.68
C MET A 427 39.65 15.83 -29.37
N MET A 428 39.10 16.05 -28.18
CA MET A 428 37.76 15.57 -27.85
C MET A 428 36.70 16.52 -28.44
N SER A 429 35.87 16.06 -29.37
CA SER A 429 34.72 16.84 -29.86
C SER A 429 33.81 17.25 -28.69
N GLU A 430 33.09 18.36 -28.82
CA GLU A 430 32.18 18.83 -27.77
C GLU A 430 31.15 17.77 -27.36
N GLU A 431 30.70 16.90 -28.29
CA GLU A 431 29.84 15.77 -27.93
C GLU A 431 30.57 14.74 -27.05
N LYS A 432 31.84 14.45 -27.33
CA LYS A 432 32.63 13.48 -26.55
C LYS A 432 32.93 14.00 -25.15
N LYS A 433 33.11 15.32 -24.98
CA LYS A 433 33.22 15.99 -23.67
C LYS A 433 31.90 15.94 -22.90
N ALA A 434 30.76 16.21 -23.56
CA ALA A 434 29.44 16.12 -22.96
C ALA A 434 29.11 14.69 -22.50
N VAL A 435 29.44 13.67 -23.32
CA VAL A 435 29.28 12.26 -22.97
C VAL A 435 30.17 11.90 -21.78
N LYS A 436 31.43 12.33 -21.75
CA LYS A 436 32.35 12.09 -20.61
C LYS A 436 31.80 12.73 -19.32
N HIS A 437 31.26 13.94 -19.39
CA HIS A 437 30.65 14.62 -18.25
C HIS A 437 29.39 13.90 -17.76
N LEU A 438 28.51 13.46 -18.67
CA LEU A 438 27.30 12.71 -18.32
C LEU A 438 27.64 11.35 -17.69
N VAL A 439 28.64 10.64 -18.22
CA VAL A 439 29.16 9.39 -17.65
C VAL A 439 29.71 9.63 -16.25
N GLN A 440 30.49 10.69 -16.05
CA GLN A 440 31.08 11.02 -14.76
C GLN A 440 30.03 11.43 -13.72
N GLN A 441 29.02 12.20 -14.13
CA GLN A 441 27.88 12.56 -13.28
C GLN A 441 27.03 11.33 -12.93
N SER A 442 26.81 10.45 -13.90
CA SER A 442 26.12 9.16 -13.70
C SER A 442 26.88 8.28 -12.72
N LEU A 443 28.21 8.17 -12.87
CA LEU A 443 29.08 7.43 -11.96
C LEU A 443 29.06 8.01 -10.55
N GLN A 444 29.17 9.32 -10.38
CA GLN A 444 29.09 9.98 -9.07
C GLN A 444 27.73 9.74 -8.40
N ASN A 445 26.65 9.82 -9.17
CA ASN A 445 25.31 9.49 -8.66
C ASN A 445 25.19 8.01 -8.29
N ASN A 446 25.72 7.10 -9.10
CA ASN A 446 25.70 5.67 -8.83
C ASN A 446 26.53 5.34 -7.58
N MET A 447 27.74 5.89 -7.43
CA MET A 447 28.57 5.75 -6.24
C MET A 447 27.88 6.30 -4.99
N ARG A 448 27.26 7.48 -5.07
CA ARG A 448 26.48 8.04 -3.95
C ARG A 448 25.33 7.12 -3.55
N ARG A 449 24.68 6.45 -4.51
CA ARG A 449 23.62 5.46 -4.24
C ARG A 449 24.17 4.17 -3.65
N ILE A 450 25.31 3.67 -4.11
CA ILE A 450 25.98 2.50 -3.53
C ILE A 450 26.32 2.75 -2.06
N VAL A 451 26.92 3.92 -1.76
CA VAL A 451 27.24 4.34 -0.38
C VAL A 451 25.97 4.42 0.47
N LYS A 452 24.88 5.01 -0.07
CA LYS A 452 23.58 5.04 0.61
C LYS A 452 23.02 3.63 0.87
N ARG A 453 23.06 2.72 -0.11
CA ARG A 453 22.59 1.33 0.05
C ARG A 453 23.38 0.56 1.10
N ALA A 454 24.68 0.82 1.18
CA ALA A 454 25.57 0.18 2.14
C ALA A 454 25.47 0.79 3.55
N ASN A 455 24.64 1.82 3.76
CA ASN A 455 24.54 2.58 5.01
C ASN A 455 25.92 3.04 5.54
N LEU A 456 26.83 3.40 4.62
CA LEU A 456 28.16 3.86 4.98
C LEU A 456 28.13 5.35 5.39
N PRO A 457 28.92 5.79 6.39
CA PRO A 457 29.00 7.18 6.81
C PRO A 457 29.36 8.11 5.64
N GLN A 458 28.78 9.32 5.60
CA GLN A 458 28.97 10.29 4.50
C GLN A 458 30.43 10.73 4.27
N ASP A 459 31.31 10.50 5.25
CA ASP A 459 32.76 10.76 5.13
C ASP A 459 33.50 9.75 4.25
N PHE A 460 32.84 8.68 3.80
CA PHE A 460 33.29 7.84 2.70
C PHE A 460 32.99 8.49 1.33
N VAL A 461 33.41 9.75 1.15
CA VAL A 461 33.61 10.29 -0.19
C VAL A 461 34.90 9.67 -0.73
N PRO A 462 34.92 9.07 -1.93
CA PRO A 462 36.15 8.50 -2.47
C PRO A 462 37.13 9.64 -2.71
N SER A 463 38.17 9.71 -1.88
CA SER A 463 39.35 10.51 -2.16
C SER A 463 39.95 10.09 -3.51
N ASP A 464 40.77 10.97 -4.09
CA ASP A 464 41.39 10.87 -5.42
C ASP A 464 42.14 9.55 -5.71
N HIS A 465 42.25 8.64 -4.74
CA HIS A 465 42.82 7.30 -4.85
C HIS A 465 42.06 6.33 -5.77
N LEU A 466 40.78 6.57 -6.10
CA LEU A 466 40.02 5.70 -7.02
C LEU A 466 40.12 6.14 -8.49
N LYS A 467 40.58 7.37 -8.79
CA LYS A 467 40.86 7.79 -10.17
C LYS A 467 41.98 6.95 -10.80
N SER A 468 42.99 6.54 -10.02
CA SER A 468 44.11 5.73 -10.52
C SER A 468 43.73 4.28 -10.87
N LEU A 469 42.65 3.76 -10.30
CA LEU A 469 42.14 2.41 -10.60
C LEU A 469 41.34 2.35 -11.90
N THR A 470 40.88 3.49 -12.42
CA THR A 470 40.14 3.57 -13.68
C THR A 470 41.03 3.86 -14.89
N SER A 471 42.20 4.47 -14.69
CA SER A 471 43.22 4.65 -15.76
C SER A 471 43.93 3.35 -16.16
N SER A 472 43.76 2.27 -15.40
CA SER A 472 44.43 0.98 -15.65
C SER A 472 43.50 -0.12 -16.21
N SER A 473 42.20 0.16 -16.40
CA SER A 473 41.28 -0.80 -17.01
C SER A 473 41.25 -0.66 -18.54
N THR A 474 42.37 -0.97 -19.19
CA THR A 474 42.37 -1.24 -20.62
C THR A 474 41.71 -2.59 -20.87
N SER A 475 40.60 -2.58 -21.60
CA SER A 475 39.87 -3.76 -22.06
C SER A 475 40.81 -4.74 -22.79
N LYS A 476 41.25 -5.79 -22.10
CA LYS A 476 41.76 -6.99 -22.77
C LYS A 476 40.60 -7.96 -22.89
N SER A 477 40.08 -8.03 -24.10
CA SER A 477 39.20 -9.09 -24.61
C SER A 477 39.73 -10.46 -24.19
N LEU A 478 38.90 -11.25 -23.52
CA LEU A 478 39.13 -12.67 -23.30
C LEU A 478 39.09 -13.39 -24.66
N PRO A 479 40.03 -14.31 -24.96
CA PRO A 479 39.93 -15.15 -26.13
C PRO A 479 38.83 -16.21 -25.92
N PHE A 480 38.14 -16.55 -27.02
CA PHE A 480 37.01 -17.48 -27.11
C PHE A 480 37.26 -18.87 -26.51
#